data_AF-A0A321L9I5-F1
#
_entry.id   AF-A0A321L9I5-F1
#
_cell.length_a   1.000
_cell.length_b   1.000
_cell.length_c   1.000
_cell.angle_alpha   90.00
_cell.angle_beta   90.00
_cell.angle_gamma   90.00
#
_symmetry.space_group_name_H-M   'P 1'
#
loop_
_entity.id
_entity.type
_entity.pdbx_description
1 polymer ?
#
loop_
_entity_poly.entity_id
_entity_poly.type
_entity_poly.pdbx_seq_one_letter_code
_entity_poly.pdbx_strand_id
1 'polypeptide(L)'
;MSGTVGIVQPHEGLSVAEQEYLIELHAREEGVEINGFVGADDILLPHEPATRKLMESISNRETRSIVFVDQIEDKMPIGLTRHCRECGCKVLIVNRHKFGLRAA
;
A
#
# COMPACT_ATOMS: atom_id res chain seq x y z
N MET A 1 -16.30 7.06 -7.30
CA MET A 1 -14.83 7.12 -7.12
C MET A 1 -14.43 6.02 -6.16
N SER A 2 -13.57 5.09 -6.57
CA SER A 2 -13.01 4.05 -5.71
C SER A 2 -11.69 4.55 -5.16
N GLY A 3 -11.60 4.80 -3.85
CA GLY A 3 -10.34 5.23 -3.24
C GLY A 3 -9.33 4.09 -3.26
N THR A 4 -8.29 4.19 -4.08
CA THR A 4 -7.12 3.30 -4.03
C THR A 4 -5.99 4.04 -3.35
N VAL A 5 -5.43 3.46 -2.31
CA VAL A 5 -4.30 4.03 -1.56
C VAL A 5 -3.06 3.19 -1.75
N GLY A 6 -1.97 3.83 -2.18
CA GLY A 6 -0.64 3.22 -2.20
C GLY A 6 -0.05 3.22 -0.80
N ILE A 7 0.52 2.10 -0.38
CA ILE A 7 1.25 1.98 0.88
C ILE A 7 2.70 1.72 0.55
N VAL A 8 3.57 2.55 1.13
CA VAL A 8 5.02 2.47 1.00
C VAL A 8 5.64 2.47 2.39
N GLN A 9 6.80 1.82 2.53
CA GLN A 9 7.54 1.74 3.79
C GLN A 9 9.05 1.77 3.51
N PRO A 10 9.87 2.42 4.34
CA PRO A 10 11.32 2.28 4.26
C PRO A 10 11.75 0.80 4.25
N HIS A 11 12.51 0.38 3.23
CA HIS A 11 12.97 -0.99 3.06
C HIS A 11 14.37 -1.01 2.43
N GLU A 12 15.25 -1.90 2.88
CA GLU A 12 16.66 -1.93 2.43
C GLU A 12 16.80 -2.28 0.95
N GLY A 13 15.91 -3.14 0.43
CA GLY A 13 15.95 -3.59 -0.97
C GLY A 13 15.22 -2.70 -1.99
N LEU A 14 14.49 -1.66 -1.57
CA LEU A 14 13.81 -0.72 -2.49
C LEU A 14 13.48 0.58 -1.77
N SER A 15 13.89 1.71 -2.33
CA SER A 15 13.55 3.03 -1.82
C SER A 15 12.04 3.30 -1.91
N VAL A 16 11.55 4.24 -1.10
CA VAL A 16 10.15 4.68 -1.14
C VAL A 16 9.76 5.15 -2.55
N ALA A 17 10.62 5.92 -3.22
CA ALA A 17 10.37 6.40 -4.58
C ALA A 17 10.25 5.26 -5.61
N GLU A 18 11.08 4.23 -5.50
CA GLU A 18 10.97 3.04 -6.36
C GLU A 18 9.70 2.23 -6.06
N GLN A 19 9.26 2.17 -4.80
CA GLN A 19 7.98 1.56 -4.44
C GLN A 19 6.79 2.30 -5.05
N GLU A 20 6.76 3.62 -4.93
CA GLU A 20 5.74 4.47 -5.56
C GLU A 20 5.70 4.22 -7.07
N TYR A 21 6.87 4.25 -7.73
CA TYR A 21 6.98 3.98 -9.16
C TYR A 21 6.39 2.61 -9.56
N LEU A 22 6.72 1.54 -8.83
CA LEU A 22 6.18 0.20 -9.11
C LEU A 22 4.68 0.11 -8.89
N ILE A 23 4.18 0.77 -7.84
CA ILE A 23 2.75 0.82 -7.53
C ILE A 23 2.01 1.56 -8.64
N GLU A 24 2.50 2.72 -9.07
CA GLU A 24 1.92 3.50 -10.17
C GLU A 24 1.96 2.75 -11.50
N LEU A 25 3.08 2.09 -11.79
CA LEU A 25 3.24 1.29 -13.00
C LEU A 25 2.23 0.14 -13.03
N HIS A 26 2.09 -0.58 -11.92
CA HIS A 26 1.09 -1.64 -11.79
C HIS A 26 -0.33 -1.10 -11.91
N ALA A 27 -0.64 0.00 -11.22
CA ALA A 27 -1.95 0.63 -11.28
C ALA A 27 -2.31 1.06 -12.71
N ARG A 28 -1.34 1.59 -13.46
CA ARG A 28 -1.51 1.95 -14.87
C ARG A 28 -1.78 0.73 -15.76
N GLU A 29 -1.09 -0.39 -15.56
CA GLU A 29 -1.35 -1.64 -16.29
C GLU A 29 -2.77 -2.17 -16.04
N GLU A 30 -3.26 -2.03 -14.81
CA GLU A 30 -4.59 -2.51 -14.38
C GLU A 30 -5.72 -1.48 -14.61
N GLY A 31 -5.40 -0.28 -15.11
CA GLY A 31 -6.37 0.80 -15.31
C GLY A 31 -6.95 1.37 -14.00
N VAL A 32 -6.17 1.33 -12.92
CA VAL A 32 -6.53 1.82 -11.58
C VAL A 32 -5.83 3.17 -11.33
N GLU A 33 -6.56 4.12 -10.74
CA GLU A 33 -6.00 5.39 -10.27
C GLU A 33 -5.61 5.29 -8.79
N ILE A 34 -4.43 5.78 -8.43
CA ILE A 34 -3.96 5.91 -7.04
C ILE A 34 -4.33 7.31 -6.54
N ASN A 35 -5.09 7.38 -5.45
CA ASN A 35 -5.56 8.64 -4.89
C ASN A 35 -4.56 9.28 -3.92
N GLY A 36 -3.58 8.52 -3.44
CA GLY A 36 -2.52 9.00 -2.59
C GLY A 36 -1.65 7.88 -2.04
N PHE A 37 -0.51 8.27 -1.49
CA PHE A 37 0.44 7.39 -0.84
C PHE A 37 0.44 7.63 0.68
N VAL A 38 0.64 6.56 1.44
CA VAL A 38 0.75 6.59 2.89
C VAL A 38 2.01 5.83 3.30
N GLY A 39 2.75 6.40 4.26
CA GLY A 39 4.03 5.85 4.75
C GLY A 39 5.28 6.36 4.02
N ALA A 40 5.13 7.38 3.17
CA ALA A 40 6.26 8.01 2.48
C ALA A 40 7.11 8.86 3.43
N ASP A 41 6.47 9.57 4.36
CA ASP A 41 7.13 10.46 5.33
C ASP A 41 7.63 9.72 6.57
N ASP A 42 7.05 8.56 6.93
CA ASP A 42 7.42 7.78 8.11
C ASP A 42 6.92 6.32 8.04
N ILE A 43 7.50 5.45 8.87
CA ILE A 43 7.09 4.05 9.03
C ILE A 43 5.65 4.01 9.56
N LEU A 44 4.78 3.19 8.95
CA LEU A 44 3.41 3.04 9.43
C LEU A 44 3.40 2.07 10.60
N LEU A 45 3.39 2.62 11.80
CA LEU A 45 3.20 1.84 13.02
C LEU A 45 1.72 1.78 13.41
N PRO A 46 1.25 0.73 14.09
CA PRO A 46 -0.16 0.55 14.45
C PRO A 46 -0.79 1.72 15.23
N HIS A 47 0.02 2.45 16.00
CA HIS A 47 -0.46 3.53 16.88
C HIS A 47 -0.42 4.91 16.23
N GLU A 48 0.24 5.04 15.07
CA GLU A 48 0.45 6.32 14.40
C GLU A 48 -0.87 6.90 13.86
N PRO A 49 -1.04 8.23 13.87
CA PRO A 49 -2.21 8.89 13.33
C PRO A 49 -2.48 8.54 11.87
N ALA A 50 -1.42 8.34 11.06
CA ALA A 50 -1.54 7.94 9.66
C ALA A 50 -2.21 6.57 9.50
N THR A 51 -1.77 5.57 10.27
CA THR A 51 -2.37 4.22 10.28
C THR A 51 -3.82 4.27 10.76
N ARG A 52 -4.11 5.04 11.82
CA ARG A 52 -5.48 5.20 12.31
C ARG A 52 -6.40 5.82 11.26
N LYS A 53 -5.97 6.91 10.62
CA LYS A 53 -6.72 7.57 9.53
C LYS A 53 -6.98 6.61 8.36
N LEU A 54 -5.99 5.81 7.99
CA LEU A 54 -6.15 4.79 6.95
C LEU A 54 -7.22 3.75 7.34
N MET A 55 -7.14 3.20 8.56
CA MET A 55 -8.11 2.22 9.08
C MET A 55 -9.53 2.81 9.18
N GLU A 56 -9.67 4.08 9.56
CA GLU A 56 -10.94 4.82 9.57
C GLU A 56 -11.48 5.00 8.15
N SER A 57 -10.64 5.43 7.20
CA SER A 57 -11.02 5.58 5.78
C SER A 57 -11.49 4.27 5.15
N ILE A 58 -10.84 3.14 5.50
CA ILE A 58 -11.26 1.79 5.12
C ILE A 58 -12.63 1.45 5.73
N SER A 59 -12.81 1.73 7.03
CA SER A 59 -14.08 1.49 7.75
C SER A 59 -15.24 2.29 7.14
N ASN A 60 -14.96 3.54 6.75
CA ASN A 60 -15.90 4.46 6.11
C ASN A 60 -16.15 4.14 4.62
N ARG A 61 -15.46 3.13 4.06
CA ARG A 61 -15.55 2.71 2.65
C ARG A 61 -15.12 3.77 1.64
N GLU A 62 -14.36 4.75 2.10
CA GLU A 62 -13.70 5.76 1.26
C GLU A 62 -12.53 5.09 0.51
N THR A 63 -11.70 4.37 1.26
CA THR A 63 -10.65 3.51 0.72
C THR A 63 -11.23 2.13 0.39
N ARG A 64 -11.30 1.80 -0.90
CA ARG A 64 -11.82 0.53 -1.42
C ARG A 64 -10.73 -0.47 -1.80
N SER A 65 -9.52 0.02 -2.02
CA SER A 65 -8.37 -0.80 -2.35
C SER A 65 -7.13 -0.21 -1.67
N ILE A 66 -6.27 -1.08 -1.15
CA ILE A 66 -4.89 -0.73 -0.82
C ILE A 66 -3.97 -1.49 -1.76
N VAL A 67 -2.85 -0.87 -2.12
CA VAL A 67 -1.82 -1.47 -2.97
C VAL A 67 -0.44 -1.24 -2.38
N PHE A 68 0.39 -2.27 -2.36
CA PHE A 68 1.77 -2.20 -1.88
C PHE A 68 2.65 -3.23 -2.56
N VAL A 69 3.97 -3.05 -2.47
CA VAL A 69 4.94 -4.03 -3.00
C VAL A 69 5.12 -5.22 -2.06
N ASP A 70 5.28 -6.42 -2.61
CA ASP A 70 5.44 -7.69 -1.87
C ASP A 70 6.48 -7.63 -0.73
N GLN A 71 7.59 -6.94 -0.95
CA GLN A 71 8.69 -6.81 -0.01
C GLN A 71 8.41 -6.03 1.28
N ILE A 72 7.31 -5.29 1.35
CA ILE A 72 6.94 -4.57 2.59
C ILE A 72 5.79 -5.27 3.32
N GLU A 73 5.37 -6.46 2.87
CA GLU A 73 4.26 -7.21 3.46
C GLU A 73 4.49 -7.50 4.96
N ASP A 74 5.73 -7.79 5.35
CA ASP A 74 6.14 -8.03 6.75
C ASP A 74 6.22 -6.74 7.58
N LYS A 75 6.29 -5.58 6.94
CA LYS A 75 6.30 -4.25 7.58
C LYS A 75 4.92 -3.62 7.69
N MET A 76 3.89 -4.28 7.16
CA MET A 76 2.53 -3.76 7.24
C MET A 76 2.04 -3.68 8.68
N PRO A 77 1.30 -2.62 9.07
CA PRO A 77 0.71 -2.53 10.39
C PRO A 77 -0.10 -3.79 10.74
N ILE A 78 0.16 -4.33 11.93
CA ILE A 78 -0.51 -5.54 12.43
C ILE A 78 -2.02 -5.34 12.36
N GLY A 79 -2.71 -6.27 11.69
CA GLY A 79 -4.17 -6.27 11.57
C GLY A 79 -4.73 -5.44 10.42
N LEU A 80 -3.92 -4.63 9.70
CA LEU A 80 -4.42 -3.81 8.58
C LEU A 80 -5.02 -4.66 7.45
N THR A 81 -4.31 -5.70 7.00
CA THR A 81 -4.79 -6.59 5.93
C THR A 81 -6.04 -7.36 6.34
N ARG A 82 -6.12 -7.77 7.61
CA ARG A 82 -7.32 -8.39 8.20
C ARG A 82 -8.49 -7.41 8.21
N HIS A 83 -8.27 -6.19 8.69
CA HIS A 83 -9.28 -5.12 8.72
C HIS A 83 -9.80 -4.78 7.32
N CYS A 84 -8.91 -4.73 6.33
CA CYS A 84 -9.31 -4.55 4.92
C CYS A 84 -10.31 -5.64 4.49
N ARG A 85 -10.03 -6.91 4.79
CA ARG A 85 -10.93 -8.02 4.46
C ARG A 85 -12.27 -7.91 5.18
N GLU A 86 -12.26 -7.58 6.47
CA GLU A 86 -13.47 -7.40 7.28
C GLU A 86 -14.36 -6.25 6.77
N CYS A 87 -13.76 -5.19 6.24
CA CYS A 87 -14.47 -4.03 5.67
C CYS A 87 -14.79 -4.16 4.17
N GLY A 88 -14.35 -5.23 3.49
CA GLY A 88 -14.53 -5.41 2.04
C GLY A 88 -13.60 -4.54 1.17
N CYS A 89 -12.50 -4.04 1.74
CA CYS A 89 -11.42 -3.37 1.01
C CYS A 89 -10.50 -4.42 0.35
N LYS A 90 -10.17 -4.19 -0.93
CA LYS A 90 -9.27 -5.07 -1.69
C LYS A 90 -7.82 -4.83 -1.30
N VAL A 91 -7.04 -5.89 -1.21
CA VAL A 91 -5.59 -5.82 -0.99
C VAL A 91 -4.90 -6.27 -2.26
N LEU A 92 -4.15 -5.38 -2.89
CA LEU A 92 -3.38 -5.62 -4.11
C LEU A 92 -1.90 -5.65 -3.77
N ILE A 93 -1.20 -6.71 -4.16
CA ILE A 93 0.22 -6.88 -3.86
C ILE A 93 0.98 -6.86 -5.18
N VAL A 94 1.88 -5.90 -5.33
CA VAL A 94 2.74 -5.73 -6.50
C VAL A 94 3.95 -6.62 -6.35
N ASN A 95 4.05 -7.64 -7.19
CA ASN A 95 5.22 -8.52 -7.23
C ASN A 95 6.37 -7.82 -7.96
N ARG A 96 7.42 -7.43 -7.23
CA ARG A 96 8.58 -6.73 -7.81
C ARG A 96 9.30 -7.54 -8.88
N HIS A 97 9.27 -8.88 -8.78
CA HIS A 97 9.93 -9.76 -9.75
C HIS A 97 9.26 -9.72 -11.12
N LYS A 98 7.97 -9.32 -11.19
CA LYS A 98 7.26 -9.08 -12.47
C LYS A 98 7.95 -7.97 -13.28
N PHE A 99 8.59 -7.02 -12.60
CA PHE A 99 9.21 -5.84 -13.22
C PHE A 99 10.73 -5.96 -13.39
N GLY A 100 11.30 -7.16 -13.20
CA GLY A 100 12.72 -7.40 -13.42
C GLY A 100 13.65 -6.80 -12.36
N LEU A 101 13.11 -6.23 -11.28
CA LEU A 101 13.90 -5.76 -10.14
C LEU A 101 14.33 -6.96 -9.31
N ARG A 102 15.59 -7.36 -9.47
CA ARG A 102 16.25 -8.27 -8.52
C ARG A 102 16.69 -7.42 -7.34
N ALA A 103 16.26 -7.77 -6.14
CA ALA A 103 16.83 -7.23 -4.91
C ALA A 103 18.36 -7.34 -5.01
N ALA A 104 19.05 -6.22 -4.84
CA ALA A 104 20.50 -6.13 -4.87
C ALA A 104 21.14 -6.97 -3.75
#